data_AF-H6QI18-F1
#
_entry.id   AF-H6QI18-F1
#
_cell.length_a   1.000
_cell.length_b   1.000
_cell.length_c   1.000
_cell.angle_alpha   90.00
_cell.angle_beta   90.00
_cell.angle_gamma   90.00
#
_symmetry.space_group_name_H-M   'P 1'
#
loop_
_entity.id
_entity.type
_entity.pdbx_description
1 polymer ?
#
loop_
_entity_poly.entity_id
_entity_poly.type
_entity_poly.pdbx_seq_one_letter_code
_entity_poly.pdbx_strand_id
1 'polypeptide(L)' 'MISLINSIVSEKDQIVEVTLLNPYNPKNFKADKLSILDIKATSKSSKKYNIEIQVTDAVDYDKRALYYWAKMYTEQMIY' A
#
# COMPACT_ATOMS: atom_id res chain seq x y z
N MET A 1 -2.46 12.27 1.91
CA MET A 1 -2.31 10.87 1.45
C MET A 1 -3.25 10.56 0.28
N ILE A 2 -4.58 10.63 0.46
CA ILE A 2 -5.54 10.44 -0.65
C ILE A 2 -5.23 11.36 -1.84
N SER A 3 -4.96 12.65 -1.58
CA SER A 3 -4.61 13.63 -2.62
C SER A 3 -3.38 13.24 -3.44
N LEU A 4 -2.35 12.67 -2.82
CA LEU A 4 -1.13 12.21 -3.50
C LEU A 4 -1.42 11.01 -4.40
N ILE A 5 -2.21 10.05 -3.93
CA ILE A 5 -2.59 8.89 -4.74
C ILE A 5 -3.44 9.36 -5.94
N ASN A 6 -4.38 10.27 -5.67
CA ASN A 6 -5.28 10.84 -6.66
C ASN A 6 -4.59 11.71 -7.71
N SER A 7 -3.38 12.22 -7.47
CA SER A 7 -2.61 12.93 -8.48
C SER A 7 -1.89 11.99 -9.47
N ILE A 8 -1.82 10.68 -9.17
CA ILE A 8 -1.13 9.69 -9.99
C ILE A 8 -2.13 8.86 -10.80
N VAL A 9 -3.28 8.53 -10.21
CA VAL A 9 -4.30 7.69 -10.86
C VAL A 9 -5.24 8.50 -11.74
N SER A 10 -5.89 7.83 -12.70
CA SER A 10 -6.88 8.46 -13.57
C SER A 10 -8.14 8.91 -12.80
N GLU A 11 -8.97 9.76 -13.42
CA GLU A 11 -10.21 10.24 -12.80
C GLU A 11 -11.19 9.12 -12.41
N LYS A 12 -11.28 8.06 -13.22
CA LYS A 12 -12.12 6.88 -12.93
C LYS A 12 -11.60 6.05 -11.75
N ASP A 13 -10.32 6.20 -11.40
CA ASP A 13 -9.60 5.41 -10.41
C ASP A 13 -9.38 6.16 -9.10
N GLN A 14 -9.94 7.36 -8.97
CA GLN A 14 -9.81 8.19 -7.78
C GLN A 14 -10.24 7.43 -6.53
N ILE A 15 -9.38 7.51 -5.51
CA ILE A 15 -9.53 6.87 -4.21
C ILE A 15 -10.52 7.65 -3.36
N VAL A 16 -11.42 6.91 -2.69
CA VAL A 16 -12.41 7.46 -1.74
C VAL A 16 -12.23 6.95 -0.33
N GLU A 17 -11.57 5.80 -0.18
CA GLU A 17 -11.34 5.16 1.12
C GLU A 17 -9.91 4.66 1.19
N VAL A 18 -9.30 4.83 2.36
CA VAL A 18 -7.95 4.33 2.69
C VAL A 18 -7.95 3.73 4.08
N THR A 19 -7.29 2.59 4.20
CA THR A 19 -6.99 1.91 5.46
C THR A 19 -5.48 1.82 5.62
N LEU A 20 -4.98 2.33 6.75
CA LEU A 20 -3.59 2.20 7.12
C LEU A 20 -3.38 0.82 7.76
N LEU A 21 -2.54 -0.03 7.16
CA LEU A 21 -2.32 -1.38 7.66
C LEU A 21 -1.23 -1.44 8.74
N ASN A 22 -0.19 -0.63 8.58
CA ASN A 22 0.96 -0.57 9.48
C ASN A 22 1.15 0.87 9.99
N PRO A 23 0.33 1.31 10.98
CA PRO A 23 0.29 2.71 11.42
C PRO A 23 1.52 3.19 12.18
N TYR A 24 2.33 2.27 12.71
CA TYR A 24 3.52 2.59 13.48
C TYR A 24 4.72 1.82 12.95
N ASN A 25 5.74 2.53 12.48
CA ASN A 25 7.11 2.02 12.42
C ASN A 25 7.80 2.41 13.74
N PRO A 26 7.95 1.50 14.71
CA PRO A 26 8.75 1.80 15.89
C PRO A 26 10.22 1.95 15.47
N LYS A 27 10.71 3.18 15.43
CA LYS A 27 12.16 3.47 15.39
C LYS A 27 12.59 3.88 16.77
N ASN A 28 13.34 3.03 17.46
CA ASN A 28 13.92 3.39 18.76
C ASN A 28 15.37 3.89 18.70
N PHE A 29 16.22 3.64 17.68
CA PHE A 29 17.59 4.22 17.70
C PHE A 29 18.30 4.43 16.33
N LYS A 30 18.73 5.69 16.13
CA LYS A 30 19.87 6.34 15.40
C LYS A 30 20.52 5.77 14.12
N ALA A 31 20.29 4.53 13.66
CA ALA A 31 20.90 3.94 12.45
C ALA A 31 19.83 3.41 11.47
N ASP A 32 18.79 4.21 11.27
CA ASP A 32 17.48 3.75 10.80
C ASP A 32 17.46 3.01 9.45
N LYS A 33 17.31 1.68 9.54
CA LYS A 33 16.92 0.76 8.47
C LYS A 33 15.40 0.78 8.27
N LEU A 34 14.99 0.67 7.00
CA LEU A 34 13.66 0.35 6.47
C LEU A 34 12.44 0.89 7.26
N SER A 35 11.84 1.97 6.76
CA SER A 35 10.47 2.37 7.10
C SER A 35 9.57 2.04 5.92
N ILE A 36 8.69 1.04 6.07
CA ILE A 36 7.66 0.68 5.08
C ILE A 36 6.31 1.16 5.60
N LEU A 37 5.55 1.84 4.76
CA LEU A 37 4.17 2.21 5.04
C LEU A 37 3.26 1.48 4.05
N ASP A 38 2.38 0.63 4.58
CA ASP A 38 1.42 -0.15 3.78
C ASP A 38 0.00 0.41 3.92
N ILE A 39 -0.63 0.67 2.77
CA ILE A 39 -1.97 1.26 2.67
C ILE A 39 -2.83 0.40 1.75
N LYS A 40 -4.01 -0.02 2.22
CA LYS A 40 -5.08 -0.48 1.32
C LYS A 40 -5.95 0.71 0.94
N ALA A 41 -6.29 0.82 -0.33
CA ALA A 41 -7.18 1.87 -0.81
C ALA A 41 -8.27 1.29 -1.73
N THR A 42 -9.43 1.93 -1.72
CA THR A 42 -10.56 1.60 -2.59
C THR A 42 -10.91 2.80 -3.45
N SER A 43 -11.00 2.61 -4.78
CA SER A 43 -11.48 3.64 -5.70
C SER A 43 -13.01 3.70 -5.75
N LYS A 44 -13.52 4.77 -6.37
CA LYS A 44 -14.94 4.89 -6.75
C LYS A 44 -15.46 3.72 -7.58
N SER A 45 -14.58 3.13 -8.40
CA SER A 45 -14.87 1.96 -9.24
C SER A 45 -14.72 0.62 -8.51
N SER A 46 -14.64 0.63 -7.17
CA SER A 46 -14.43 -0.55 -6.31
C SER A 46 -13.11 -1.29 -6.53
N LYS A 47 -12.20 -0.73 -7.34
CA LYS A 47 -10.86 -1.29 -7.52
C LYS A 47 -10.06 -1.14 -6.23
N LYS A 48 -9.41 -2.23 -5.83
CA LYS A 48 -8.55 -2.28 -4.65
C LYS A 48 -7.11 -2.01 -5.05
N TYR A 49 -6.43 -1.22 -4.23
CA TYR A 49 -5.04 -0.85 -4.39
C TYR A 49 -4.29 -1.27 -3.13
N ASN A 50 -3.13 -1.88 -3.34
CA ASN A 50 -2.12 -2.00 -2.31
C ASN A 50 -1.00 -1.01 -2.63
N ILE A 51 -0.70 -0.12 -1.70
CA ILE A 51 0.24 0.98 -1.88
C ILE A 51 1.30 0.85 -0.80
N GLU A 52 2.54 0.71 -1.25
CA GLU A 52 3.70 0.56 -0.40
C GLU A 52 4.62 1.77 -0.59
N ILE A 53 4.93 2.47 0.50
CA ILE A 53 5.85 3.61 0.50
C ILE A 53 7.08 3.23 1.31
N GLN A 54 8.26 3.32 0.70
CA GLN A 54 9.54 3.01 1.33
C GLN A 54 10.47 4.23 1.30
N VAL A 55 11.26 4.41 2.36
CA VAL A 55 12.29 5.46 2.45
C VAL A 55 13.64 4.99 1.87
N THR A 56 13.85 3.68 1.81
CA THR A 56 15.09 3.05 1.31
C THR A 56 14.74 1.91 0.39
N ASP A 57 15.57 1.67 -0.62
CA ASP A 57 15.36 0.57 -1.56
C ASP A 57 15.38 -0.79 -0.85
N ALA A 58 14.46 -1.68 -1.23
CA ALA A 58 14.32 -3.00 -0.64
C ALA A 58 14.61 -4.09 -1.67
N VAL A 59 15.69 -4.84 -1.44
CA VAL A 59 16.22 -5.88 -2.35
C VAL A 59 15.17 -6.95 -2.72
N ASP A 60 14.18 -7.20 -1.87
CA ASP A 60 13.11 -8.19 -2.07
C ASP A 60 11.72 -7.58 -2.37
N TYR A 61 11.68 -6.32 -2.87
CA TYR A 61 10.41 -5.63 -3.17
C TYR A 61 9.53 -6.39 -4.17
N ASP A 62 10.14 -6.95 -5.22
CA ASP A 62 9.46 -7.71 -6.28
C ASP A 62 8.68 -8.92 -5.74
N LYS A 63 9.30 -9.73 -4.90
CA LYS A 63 8.68 -10.90 -4.26
C LYS A 63 7.54 -10.49 -3.34
N ARG A 64 7.74 -9.43 -2.54
CA ARG A 64 6.73 -8.89 -1.63
C ARG A 64 5.51 -8.34 -2.38
N ALA A 65 5.74 -7.57 -3.44
CA ALA A 65 4.68 -7.01 -4.26
C ALA A 65 3.80 -8.12 -4.87
N LEU A 66 4.42 -9.19 -5.39
CA LEU A 66 3.69 -10.34 -5.93
C LEU A 66 2.89 -11.08 -4.84
N TYR A 67 3.50 -11.35 -3.68
CA TYR A 67 2.82 -12.01 -2.56
C TYR A 67 1.62 -11.20 -2.08
N TYR A 68 1.78 -9.88 -1.92
CA TYR A 68 0.69 -9.01 -1.48
C TYR A 68 -0.42 -8.87 -2.52
N TRP A 69 -0.08 -8.84 -3.81
CA TRP A 69 -1.08 -8.89 -4.87
C TRP A 69 -1.89 -10.19 -4.81
N ALA A 70 -1.22 -11.35 -4.70
CA ALA A 70 -1.87 -12.65 -4.61
C ALA A 70 -2.78 -12.73 -3.37
N LYS A 71 -2.28 -12.28 -2.21
CA LYS A 71 -3.07 -12.23 -0.96
C LYS A 71 -4.32 -11.36 -1.11
N MET A 72 -4.17 -10.14 -1.65
CA MET A 72 -5.29 -9.22 -1.88
C MET A 72 -6.32 -9.79 -2.86
N TYR A 73 -5.88 -10.56 -3.86
CA TYR A 73 -6.77 -11.28 -4.77
C TYR A 73 -7.53 -12.39 -4.05
N THR A 74 -6.84 -13.24 -3.28
CA THR A 74 -7.48 -14.35 -2.56
C THR A 74 -8.44 -13.89 -1.47
N GLU A 75 -8.17 -12.78 -0.79
CA GLU A 75 -9.07 -12.19 0.22
C GLU A 75 -10.44 -11.79 -0.38
N GLN A 76 -10.52 -11.58 -1.70
CA GLN A 76 -11.77 -11.26 -2.40
C GLN A 76 -12.57 -12.51 -2.81
N MET A 77 -11.98 -13.70 -2.75
CA MET A 77 -12.59 -14.95 -3.20
C MET A 77 -13.31 -15.73 -2.09
N ILE A 78 -13.15 -15.33 -0.83
CA ILE A 78 -13.78 -16.01 0.30
C ILE A 78 -15.21 -15.47 0.43
N TYR A 79 -16.16 -16.31 0.00
CA TYR A 79 -17.61 -16.21 0.24
C TYR A 79 -18.07 -17.43 1.04
#